data_AF-A0A7S2RN50-F1
#
_entry.id   AF-A0A7S2RN50-F1
#
_cell.length_a   1.000
_cell.length_b   1.000
_cell.length_c   1.000
_cell.angle_alpha   90.00
_cell.angle_beta   90.00
_cell.angle_gamma   90.00
#
_symmetry.space_group_name_H-M   'P 1'
#
loop_
_entity.id
_entity.type
_entity.pdbx_description
1 polymer ?
#
loop_
_entity_poly.entity_id
_entity_poly.type
_entity_poly.pdbx_seq_one_letter_code
_entity_poly.pdbx_strand_id
1 'polypeptide(L)'
;VNCVSSIDQIGTMGSQTPLSRTSSASSTTPLGTFIGEETQFTTLPNGVKIKDFKIGTGSDTVTPTSQRLDLQMNGRLINTNAGITFYNTKNNNSDGFGAIPLTINLSQGVALPGLEAGLVGMKKGGIRRIVVPPGDLSYDKFPGLEPKPMSAADQRALDSVVKNPGRDGTIM
;
A
#
# COMPACT_ATOMS: atom_id res chain seq x y z
N VAL A 1 -38.04 -43.98 59.93
CA VAL A 1 -38.07 -42.58 60.42
C VAL A 1 -36.81 -41.91 59.91
N ASN A 2 -36.96 -40.85 59.08
CA ASN A 2 -35.97 -39.88 58.54
C ASN A 2 -34.67 -40.41 57.89
N CYS A 3 -34.37 -40.15 56.61
CA CYS A 3 -34.15 -38.91 55.83
C CYS A 3 -32.82 -38.18 56.08
N VAL A 4 -32.23 -37.75 54.93
CA VAL A 4 -31.12 -36.81 54.68
C VAL A 4 -29.73 -37.45 54.56
N SER A 5 -28.81 -37.12 53.63
CA SER A 5 -28.76 -36.67 52.23
C SER A 5 -27.28 -36.36 51.94
N SER A 6 -26.82 -36.63 50.71
CA SER A 6 -25.62 -36.08 50.06
C SER A 6 -24.23 -36.57 50.52
N ILE A 7 -23.46 -37.19 49.61
CA ILE A 7 -22.35 -36.54 48.87
C ILE A 7 -21.61 -37.52 47.92
N ASP A 8 -21.29 -37.02 46.73
CA ASP A 8 -20.36 -37.46 45.67
C ASP A 8 -20.45 -38.87 45.05
N GLN A 9 -20.93 -38.93 43.81
CA GLN A 9 -20.82 -40.11 42.94
C GLN A 9 -19.41 -40.26 42.36
N ILE A 10 -18.75 -41.31 42.83
CA ILE A 10 -17.64 -41.99 42.20
C ILE A 10 -18.13 -42.91 41.06
N GLY A 11 -17.44 -42.81 39.90
CA GLY A 11 -17.10 -43.88 38.97
C GLY A 11 -18.19 -44.81 38.41
N THR A 12 -18.28 -44.90 37.07
CA THR A 12 -18.68 -46.18 36.43
C THR A 12 -17.89 -46.41 35.14
N MET A 13 -17.31 -47.60 35.11
CA MET A 13 -16.49 -48.21 34.06
C MET A 13 -17.29 -48.55 32.80
N GLY A 14 -16.62 -48.67 31.65
CA GLY A 14 -17.21 -49.40 30.51
C GLY A 14 -16.51 -49.24 29.17
N SER A 15 -15.64 -50.19 28.86
CA SER A 15 -14.98 -50.52 27.58
C SER A 15 -15.78 -50.26 26.28
N GLN A 16 -15.12 -49.69 25.26
CA GLN A 16 -15.00 -50.24 23.89
C GLN A 16 -14.21 -49.29 22.95
N THR A 17 -13.11 -49.80 22.37
CA THR A 17 -12.39 -49.21 21.22
C THR A 17 -13.14 -49.54 19.94
N PRO A 18 -13.13 -48.67 18.90
CA PRO A 18 -12.38 -49.08 17.69
C PRO A 18 -11.76 -47.94 16.84
N LEU A 19 -10.65 -48.32 16.17
CA LEU A 19 -10.20 -47.92 14.83
C LEU A 19 -9.48 -46.58 14.60
N SER A 20 -8.19 -46.72 14.36
CA SER A 20 -7.40 -45.89 13.46
C SER A 20 -8.09 -45.79 12.09
N ARG A 21 -8.42 -44.57 11.66
CA ARG A 21 -8.67 -44.25 10.26
C ARG A 21 -7.54 -43.39 9.74
N THR A 22 -6.70 -44.00 8.92
CA THR A 22 -5.95 -43.31 7.88
C THR A 22 -6.95 -42.73 6.88
N SER A 23 -6.93 -41.41 6.71
CA SER A 23 -7.47 -40.70 5.54
C SER A 23 -6.32 -39.82 5.03
N SER A 24 -5.49 -40.28 4.09
CA SER A 24 -5.72 -40.26 2.63
C SER A 24 -5.47 -38.87 2.02
N ALA A 25 -4.23 -38.76 1.52
CA ALA A 25 -3.68 -38.02 0.39
C ALA A 25 -4.53 -37.05 -0.48
N SER A 26 -3.77 -36.11 -1.07
CA SER A 26 -4.01 -35.32 -2.30
C SER A 26 -4.67 -33.96 -2.02
N SER A 27 -4.23 -32.82 -2.54
CA SER A 27 -3.32 -32.49 -3.63
C SER A 27 -2.98 -30.98 -3.60
N THR A 28 -1.84 -30.63 -4.21
CA THR A 28 -1.54 -29.33 -4.83
C THR A 28 -0.98 -28.19 -3.96
N THR A 29 0.26 -27.84 -4.29
CA THR A 29 1.02 -26.63 -3.99
C THR A 29 0.28 -25.33 -4.36
N PRO A 30 0.85 -24.17 -4.02
CA PRO A 30 0.26 -23.18 -3.12
C PRO A 30 -0.78 -22.29 -3.83
N LEU A 31 -2.02 -22.22 -3.33
CA LEU A 31 -2.88 -21.08 -3.64
C LEU A 31 -2.50 -19.95 -2.70
N GLY A 32 -2.05 -18.85 -3.33
CA GLY A 32 -1.53 -17.67 -2.69
C GLY A 32 -2.38 -17.22 -1.51
N THR A 33 -1.68 -16.77 -0.48
CA THR A 33 -2.25 -16.03 0.64
C THR A 33 -3.06 -14.86 0.09
N PHE A 34 -4.37 -15.04 -0.03
CA PHE A 34 -5.31 -13.94 -0.12
C PHE A 34 -5.34 -13.29 1.27
N ILE A 35 -4.35 -12.44 1.56
CA ILE A 35 -4.49 -11.44 2.62
C ILE A 35 -5.47 -10.41 2.06
N GLY A 36 -6.75 -10.68 2.27
CA GLY A 36 -7.83 -9.74 2.05
C GLY A 36 -7.70 -8.60 3.06
N GLU A 37 -6.93 -7.58 2.68
CA GLU A 37 -7.08 -6.23 3.21
C GLU A 37 -7.08 -5.21 2.04
N GLU A 38 -7.80 -5.51 0.96
CA GLU A 38 -7.88 -4.67 -0.26
C GLU A 38 -8.58 -3.31 -0.07
N THR A 39 -9.11 -3.00 1.11
CA THR A 39 -9.91 -1.78 1.32
C THR A 39 -9.25 -0.74 2.23
N GLN A 40 -8.29 -1.11 3.07
CA GLN A 40 -7.72 -0.22 4.07
C GLN A 40 -6.35 0.33 3.64
N PHE A 41 -6.08 1.56 4.08
CA PHE A 41 -4.76 2.15 3.93
C PHE A 41 -3.83 1.60 5.01
N THR A 42 -2.73 0.95 4.61
CA THR A 42 -1.65 0.57 5.53
C THR A 42 -0.77 1.79 5.77
N THR A 43 -0.59 2.19 7.03
CA THR A 43 0.31 3.29 7.40
C THR A 43 1.70 2.74 7.69
N LEU A 44 2.71 3.20 6.96
CA LEU A 44 4.10 2.86 7.17
C LEU A 44 4.67 3.60 8.40
N PRO A 45 5.77 3.12 9.00
CA PRO A 45 6.41 3.77 10.16
C PRO A 45 6.88 5.20 9.87
N ASN A 46 7.03 5.57 8.60
CA ASN A 46 7.39 6.90 8.15
C ASN A 46 6.16 7.82 7.93
N GLY A 47 4.95 7.37 8.27
CA GLY A 47 3.70 8.13 8.12
C GLY A 47 3.06 8.07 6.73
N VAL A 48 3.73 7.49 5.72
CA VAL A 48 3.18 7.28 4.38
C VAL A 48 2.07 6.24 4.45
N LYS A 49 0.95 6.49 3.78
CA LYS A 49 -0.14 5.51 3.69
C LYS A 49 -0.16 4.87 2.32
N ILE A 50 -0.18 3.55 2.26
CA ILE A 50 -0.28 2.80 1.01
C ILE A 50 -1.60 2.07 0.93
N LYS A 51 -2.14 1.95 -0.27
CA LYS A 51 -3.29 1.09 -0.57
C LYS A 51 -3.05 0.40 -1.89
N ASP A 52 -2.93 -0.92 -1.85
CA ASP A 52 -2.82 -1.76 -3.04
C ASP A 52 -4.21 -1.99 -3.65
N PHE A 53 -4.36 -1.60 -4.92
CA PHE A 53 -5.56 -1.88 -5.73
C PHE A 53 -5.40 -3.13 -6.58
N LYS A 54 -4.16 -3.41 -6.99
CA LYS A 54 -3.82 -4.59 -7.76
C LYS A 54 -2.42 -5.01 -7.36
N ILE A 55 -2.28 -6.21 -6.82
CA ILE A 55 -0.95 -6.77 -6.56
C ILE A 55 -0.37 -7.24 -7.90
N GLY A 56 0.84 -6.78 -8.22
CA GLY A 56 1.53 -7.16 -9.45
C GLY A 56 1.87 -8.66 -9.44
N THR A 57 1.79 -9.30 -10.60
CA THR A 57 2.14 -10.72 -10.78
C THR A 57 3.59 -10.92 -11.24
N GLY A 58 4.34 -9.84 -11.44
CA GLY A 58 5.74 -9.93 -11.83
C GLY A 58 6.64 -10.50 -10.73
N SER A 59 7.74 -11.14 -11.13
CA SER A 59 8.80 -11.62 -10.24
C SER A 59 9.56 -10.47 -9.58
N ASP A 60 9.69 -9.35 -10.28
CA ASP A 60 10.45 -8.19 -9.81
C ASP A 60 9.66 -7.43 -8.75
N THR A 61 10.23 -7.40 -7.55
CA THR A 61 9.72 -6.61 -6.41
C THR A 61 10.63 -5.41 -6.22
N VAL A 62 10.02 -4.24 -6.00
CA VAL A 62 10.72 -2.99 -5.73
C VAL A 62 11.38 -3.06 -4.35
N THR A 63 12.68 -2.86 -4.33
CA THR A 63 13.49 -2.79 -3.11
C THR A 63 14.04 -1.37 -2.94
N PRO A 64 14.42 -0.94 -1.73
CA PRO A 64 15.02 0.38 -1.53
C PRO A 64 16.33 0.59 -2.31
N THR A 65 17.00 -0.51 -2.72
CA THR A 65 18.22 -0.49 -3.53
C THR A 65 17.98 -0.59 -5.04
N SER A 66 16.71 -0.58 -5.49
CA SER A 66 16.37 -0.70 -6.92
C SER A 66 16.74 0.57 -7.68
N GLN A 67 17.68 0.49 -8.63
CA GLN A 67 18.25 1.67 -9.26
C GLN A 67 17.39 2.33 -10.33
N ARG A 68 16.48 1.62 -11.01
CA ARG A 68 15.67 2.19 -12.10
C ARG A 68 14.28 1.58 -12.10
N LEU A 69 13.27 2.43 -12.02
CA LEU A 69 11.87 2.05 -12.07
C LEU A 69 11.13 2.90 -13.10
N ASP A 70 10.43 2.23 -14.00
CA ASP A 70 9.54 2.86 -14.96
C ASP A 70 8.10 2.68 -14.47
N LEU A 71 7.43 3.79 -14.19
CA LEU A 71 6.14 3.76 -13.54
C LEU A 71 5.22 4.86 -14.06
N GLN A 72 3.97 4.49 -14.24
CA GLN A 72 2.91 5.40 -14.66
C GLN A 72 2.17 5.85 -13.40
N MET A 73 2.11 7.16 -13.19
CA MET A 73 1.48 7.73 -12.01
C MET A 73 0.68 9.00 -12.34
N ASN A 74 -0.18 9.36 -11.39
CA ASN A 74 -0.91 10.61 -11.34
C ASN A 74 -0.76 11.15 -9.92
N GLY A 75 -0.12 12.32 -9.78
CA GLY A 75 0.10 13.01 -8.53
C GLY A 75 -0.92 14.12 -8.31
N ARG A 76 -1.60 14.10 -7.16
CA ARG A 76 -2.66 15.05 -6.79
C ARG A 76 -2.44 15.63 -5.40
N LEU A 77 -2.93 16.85 -5.21
CA LEU A 77 -2.96 17.57 -3.94
C LEU A 77 -4.33 17.39 -3.28
N ILE A 78 -4.41 16.65 -2.18
CA ILE A 78 -5.71 16.25 -1.60
C ILE A 78 -6.46 17.40 -0.92
N ASN A 79 -5.76 18.46 -0.48
CA ASN A 79 -6.37 19.59 0.26
C ASN A 79 -6.65 20.80 -0.64
N THR A 80 -7.12 20.53 -1.84
CA THR A 80 -7.63 21.55 -2.76
C THR A 80 -9.06 21.17 -3.09
N ASN A 81 -9.98 22.15 -3.14
CA ASN A 81 -11.43 21.92 -3.31
C ASN A 81 -11.81 20.98 -4.48
N ALA A 82 -10.92 20.76 -5.44
CA ALA A 82 -11.11 19.87 -6.59
C ALA A 82 -10.02 18.78 -6.75
N GLY A 83 -9.04 18.68 -5.85
CA GLY A 83 -7.89 17.78 -6.01
C GLY A 83 -7.03 18.14 -7.22
N ILE A 84 -6.25 19.23 -7.12
CA ILE A 84 -5.36 19.70 -8.18
C ILE A 84 -4.36 18.60 -8.52
N THR A 85 -4.37 18.17 -9.77
CA THR A 85 -3.38 17.24 -10.30
C THR A 85 -2.17 18.05 -10.72
N PHE A 86 -1.03 17.85 -10.05
CA PHE A 86 0.20 18.57 -10.39
C PHE A 86 1.09 17.76 -11.35
N TYR A 87 0.93 16.43 -11.34
CA TYR A 87 1.67 15.54 -12.21
C TYR A 87 0.75 14.50 -12.81
N ASN A 88 0.82 14.32 -14.11
CA ASN A 88 0.01 13.30 -14.75
C ASN A 88 0.68 12.76 -16.01
N THR A 89 1.01 11.48 -15.98
CA THR A 89 1.49 10.79 -17.19
C THR A 89 0.41 10.66 -18.26
N LYS A 90 -0.88 10.80 -17.90
CA LYS A 90 -2.10 10.40 -18.66
C LYS A 90 -2.20 10.86 -20.11
N ASN A 91 -1.71 12.03 -20.52
CA ASN A 91 -1.91 12.61 -21.87
C ASN A 91 -3.24 12.21 -22.57
N ASN A 92 -4.38 12.28 -21.86
CA ASN A 92 -5.72 11.88 -22.33
C ASN A 92 -6.02 10.37 -22.55
N ASN A 93 -5.29 9.44 -21.93
CA ASN A 93 -5.64 8.02 -21.95
C ASN A 93 -6.79 7.68 -20.97
N SER A 94 -7.75 6.85 -21.37
CA SER A 94 -8.93 6.47 -20.56
C SER A 94 -8.57 5.60 -19.34
N ASP A 95 -7.46 4.87 -19.41
CA ASP A 95 -7.11 3.85 -18.41
C ASP A 95 -6.45 4.43 -17.14
N GLY A 96 -6.25 5.75 -17.08
CA GLY A 96 -5.66 6.43 -15.92
C GLY A 96 -4.13 6.35 -15.83
N PHE A 97 -3.50 5.54 -16.69
CA PHE A 97 -2.05 5.43 -16.84
C PHE A 97 -1.65 5.89 -18.24
N GLY A 98 -0.66 6.78 -18.35
CA GLY A 98 -0.37 7.44 -19.62
C GLY A 98 0.79 6.87 -20.44
N ALA A 99 0.96 7.42 -21.64
CA ALA A 99 1.85 6.86 -22.67
C ALA A 99 3.35 6.94 -22.33
N ILE A 100 3.77 7.90 -21.51
CA ILE A 100 5.17 8.11 -21.14
C ILE A 100 5.36 7.64 -19.69
N PRO A 101 6.08 6.53 -19.45
CA PRO A 101 6.42 6.12 -18.09
C PRO A 101 7.40 7.12 -17.49
N LEU A 102 7.20 7.45 -16.22
CA LEU A 102 8.21 8.19 -15.46
C LEU A 102 9.29 7.19 -15.03
N THR A 103 10.52 7.41 -15.50
CA THR A 103 11.69 6.72 -14.98
C THR A 103 12.19 7.44 -13.74
N ILE A 104 12.20 6.76 -12.60
CA ILE A 104 12.88 7.23 -11.38
C ILE A 104 13.99 6.27 -10.96
N ASN A 105 15.04 6.82 -10.36
CA ASN A 105 16.08 6.03 -9.72
C ASN A 105 15.90 6.10 -8.20
N LEU A 106 15.56 4.98 -7.56
CA LEU A 106 15.46 4.96 -6.10
C LEU A 106 16.85 5.06 -5.48
N SER A 107 16.94 5.60 -4.26
CA SER A 107 18.18 5.74 -3.48
C SER A 107 19.21 6.72 -4.06
N GLN A 108 18.86 7.50 -5.09
CA GLN A 108 19.71 8.60 -5.59
C GLN A 108 19.24 9.98 -5.10
N GLY A 109 18.19 10.03 -4.27
CA GLY A 109 17.60 11.28 -3.80
C GLY A 109 16.99 12.11 -4.93
N VAL A 110 16.60 11.46 -6.04
CA VAL A 110 15.95 12.10 -7.20
C VAL A 110 14.44 12.09 -7.06
N ALA A 111 13.89 11.00 -6.50
CA ALA A 111 12.47 10.86 -6.23
C ALA A 111 12.14 11.29 -4.80
N LEU A 112 10.90 11.72 -4.62
CA LEU A 112 10.39 12.12 -3.32
C LEU A 112 10.49 10.95 -2.32
N PRO A 113 11.09 11.11 -1.13
CA PRO A 113 11.37 10.00 -0.22
C PRO A 113 10.09 9.32 0.31
N GLY A 114 9.00 10.06 0.47
CA GLY A 114 7.70 9.48 0.80
C GLY A 114 7.15 8.58 -0.31
N LEU A 115 7.38 8.96 -1.57
CA LEU A 115 7.03 8.13 -2.73
C LEU A 115 7.94 6.90 -2.80
N GLU A 116 9.26 7.06 -2.65
CA GLU A 116 10.21 5.95 -2.67
C GLU A 116 9.81 4.88 -1.65
N ALA A 117 9.53 5.29 -0.41
CA ALA A 117 9.10 4.37 0.64
C ALA A 117 7.77 3.68 0.34
N GLY A 118 6.82 4.38 -0.28
CA GLY A 118 5.54 3.80 -0.69
C GLY A 118 5.65 2.81 -1.85
N LEU A 119 6.69 2.94 -2.69
CA LEU A 119 6.96 2.03 -3.79
C LEU A 119 7.64 0.74 -3.33
N VAL A 120 8.37 0.76 -2.21
CA VAL A 120 9.00 -0.45 -1.65
C VAL A 120 7.95 -1.55 -1.42
N GLY A 121 8.28 -2.75 -1.88
CA GLY A 121 7.41 -3.93 -1.80
C GLY A 121 6.37 -4.04 -2.93
N MET A 122 6.26 -3.06 -3.84
CA MET A 122 5.44 -3.22 -5.04
C MET A 122 6.04 -4.25 -6.00
N LYS A 123 5.18 -4.99 -6.71
CA LYS A 123 5.58 -5.88 -7.80
C LYS A 123 5.28 -5.27 -9.16
N LYS A 124 6.03 -5.68 -10.18
CA LYS A 124 5.78 -5.25 -11.57
C LYS A 124 4.33 -5.55 -11.99
N GLY A 125 3.68 -4.55 -12.59
CA GLY A 125 2.28 -4.60 -12.99
C GLY A 125 1.27 -4.39 -11.86
N GLY A 126 1.74 -4.07 -10.65
CA GLY A 126 0.88 -3.69 -9.54
C GLY A 126 0.38 -2.25 -9.64
N ILE A 127 -0.79 -1.99 -9.05
CA ILE A 127 -1.38 -0.67 -8.92
C ILE A 127 -1.53 -0.39 -7.43
N ARG A 128 -0.88 0.68 -6.97
CA ARG A 128 -0.90 1.14 -5.60
C ARG A 128 -1.20 2.64 -5.57
N ARG A 129 -1.88 3.06 -4.53
CA ARG A 129 -2.08 4.46 -4.15
C ARG A 129 -1.22 4.76 -2.94
N ILE A 130 -0.44 5.83 -3.02
CA ILE A 130 0.51 6.22 -2.00
C ILE A 130 0.14 7.62 -1.56
N VAL A 131 -0.30 7.78 -0.31
CA VAL A 131 -0.58 9.08 0.29
C VAL A 131 0.62 9.48 1.12
N VAL A 132 1.30 10.54 0.72
CA VAL A 132 2.46 11.08 1.43
C VAL A 132 1.99 12.26 2.28
N PRO A 133 2.09 12.18 3.63
CA PRO A 133 1.71 13.29 4.50
C PRO A 133 2.66 14.49 4.32
N PRO A 134 2.24 15.71 4.72
CA PRO A 134 3.10 16.88 4.71
C PRO A 134 4.27 16.73 5.68
N GLY A 135 5.35 17.45 5.42
CA GLY A 135 6.54 17.52 6.29
C GLY A 135 7.81 16.96 5.64
N ASP A 136 8.53 16.12 6.37
CA ASP A 136 9.90 15.74 6.01
C ASP A 136 10.02 14.84 4.76
N LEU A 137 8.91 14.24 4.33
CA LEU A 137 8.89 13.27 3.22
C LEU A 137 8.15 13.78 1.98
N SER A 138 7.60 15.00 2.05
CA SER A 138 6.83 15.65 1.00
C SER A 138 7.61 16.77 0.32
N TYR A 139 6.95 17.45 -0.61
CA TYR A 139 7.49 18.65 -1.26
C TYR A 139 7.76 19.82 -0.31
N ASP A 140 7.26 19.79 0.94
CA ASP A 140 7.56 20.79 1.97
C ASP A 140 9.06 20.92 2.22
N LYS A 141 9.75 19.78 2.32
CA LYS A 141 11.20 19.71 2.47
C LYS A 141 11.94 19.60 1.14
N PHE A 142 11.29 19.00 0.15
CA PHE A 142 11.91 18.61 -1.11
C PHE A 142 11.13 19.12 -2.35
N PRO A 143 11.03 20.44 -2.56
CA PRO A 143 10.17 21.02 -3.61
C PRO A 143 10.65 20.73 -5.05
N GLY A 144 11.90 20.31 -5.21
CA GLY A 144 12.54 20.09 -6.52
C GLY A 144 12.75 18.62 -6.90
N LEU A 145 12.19 17.67 -6.15
CA LEU A 145 12.31 16.24 -6.46
C LEU A 145 11.23 15.77 -7.44
N GLU A 146 11.45 14.61 -8.06
CA GLU A 146 10.45 13.95 -8.91
C GLU A 146 9.33 13.34 -8.05
N PRO A 147 8.08 13.31 -8.54
CA PRO A 147 7.58 13.74 -9.86
C PRO A 147 7.37 15.26 -10.05
N LYS A 148 8.04 15.88 -11.03
CA LYS A 148 7.94 17.32 -11.29
C LYS A 148 6.76 17.72 -12.17
N PRO A 149 6.01 18.77 -11.81
CA PRO A 149 4.94 19.32 -12.63
C PRO A 149 5.37 19.60 -14.08
N MET A 150 4.57 19.11 -15.04
CA MET A 150 4.87 19.27 -16.47
C MET A 150 4.56 20.69 -17.00
N SER A 151 3.73 21.45 -16.29
CA SER A 151 3.33 22.82 -16.63
C SER A 151 3.71 23.81 -15.54
N ALA A 152 4.07 25.04 -15.93
CA ALA A 152 4.33 26.12 -14.98
C ALA A 152 3.09 26.49 -14.14
N ALA A 153 1.88 26.26 -14.67
CA ALA A 153 0.65 26.46 -13.89
C ALA A 153 0.54 25.44 -12.75
N ASP A 154 0.87 24.18 -13.03
CA ASP A 154 0.84 23.09 -12.06
C ASP A 154 1.95 23.26 -11.00
N GLN A 155 3.14 23.73 -11.42
CA GLN A 155 4.21 24.08 -10.49
C GLN A 155 3.78 25.19 -9.54
N ARG A 156 3.14 26.25 -10.04
CA ARG A 156 2.61 27.32 -9.19
C ARG A 156 1.54 26.82 -8.23
N ALA A 157 0.70 25.89 -8.68
CA ALA A 157 -0.32 25.30 -7.83
C ALA A 157 0.29 24.44 -6.71
N LEU A 158 1.30 23.62 -7.03
CA LEU A 158 2.06 22.83 -6.06
C LEU A 158 2.74 23.74 -5.05
N ASP A 159 3.51 24.73 -5.53
CA ASP A 159 4.18 25.72 -4.69
C ASP A 159 3.18 26.47 -3.80
N SER A 160 2.00 26.82 -4.31
CA SER A 160 0.98 27.54 -3.54
C SER A 160 0.38 26.69 -2.41
N VAL A 161 0.30 25.38 -2.57
CA VAL A 161 -0.17 24.49 -1.50
C VAL A 161 0.93 24.27 -0.47
N VAL A 162 2.13 23.95 -0.94
CA VAL A 162 3.29 23.61 -0.09
C VAL A 162 3.81 24.83 0.69
N LYS A 163 3.90 26.01 0.06
CA LYS A 163 4.41 27.23 0.73
C LYS A 163 3.38 27.88 1.66
N ASN A 164 2.13 27.42 1.66
CA ASN A 164 1.08 28.02 2.47
C ASN A 164 0.87 27.24 3.77
N PRO A 165 1.27 27.76 4.94
CA PRO A 165 1.22 27.02 6.21
C PRO A 165 -0.19 26.69 6.70
N GLY A 166 -1.22 27.36 6.15
CA GLY A 166 -2.63 27.04 6.42
C GLY A 166 -3.22 25.96 5.52
N ARG A 167 -2.43 25.36 4.62
CA ARG A 167 -2.85 24.29 3.71
C ARG A 167 -2.08 23.02 4.01
N ASP A 168 -2.78 21.90 3.93
CA ASP A 168 -2.18 20.59 4.09
C ASP A 168 -1.44 20.20 2.80
N GLY A 169 -0.12 20.03 2.91
CA GLY A 169 0.77 19.61 1.83
C GLY A 169 0.68 18.13 1.47
N THR A 170 -0.30 17.38 2.00
CA THR A 170 -0.49 15.97 1.65
C THR A 170 -0.70 15.80 0.14
N ILE A 171 0.03 14.83 -0.44
CA ILE A 171 -0.09 14.43 -1.84
C ILE A 171 -0.47 12.95 -1.98
N MET A 172 -1.03 12.58 -3.13
CA MET A 172 -1.39 11.20 -3.48
C MET A 172 -1.13 10.84 -4.94
#